data_AF-A0A3D2XF85-F1
#
_entry.id   AF-A0A3D2XF85-F1
#
_cell.length_a   1.000
_cell.length_b   1.000
_cell.length_c   1.000
_cell.angle_alpha   90.00
_cell.angle_beta   90.00
_cell.angle_gamma   90.00
#
_symmetry.space_group_name_H-M   'P 1'
#
loop_
_entity.id
_entity.type
_entity.pdbx_description
1 polymer ?
#
loop_
_entity_poly.entity_id
_entity_poly.type
_entity_poly.pdbx_seq_one_letter_code
_entity_poly.pdbx_strand_id
1 'polypeptide(L)'
;MKQVSKMMICAGVLLLISQIAEAQCSICTKTASQLGERPAKALNSAIIYLAGAPLAIMGYIGWRWWKKEKEVTAHENDIKH
;
A
#
# COMPACT_ATOMS: atom_id res chain seq x y z
N MET A 1 4.42 24.20 -0.75
CA MET A 1 4.63 23.48 -2.03
C MET A 1 6.01 22.83 -2.16
N LYS A 2 7.13 23.54 -1.92
CA LYS A 2 8.49 22.96 -2.07
C LYS A 2 8.77 21.75 -1.15
N GLN A 3 8.24 21.76 0.08
CA GLN A 3 8.38 20.67 1.06
C GLN A 3 7.54 19.43 0.68
N VAL A 4 6.31 19.63 0.23
CA VAL A 4 5.40 18.56 -0.21
C VAL A 4 5.90 17.92 -1.51
N SER A 5 6.44 18.72 -2.42
CA SER A 5 7.07 18.25 -3.65
C SER A 5 8.32 17.41 -3.36
N LYS A 6 9.17 17.82 -2.41
CA LYS A 6 10.31 16.99 -1.94
C LYS A 6 9.85 15.68 -1.28
N MET A 7 8.77 15.72 -0.50
CA MET A 7 8.19 14.53 0.14
C MET A 7 7.65 13.52 -0.89
N MET A 8 6.97 14.02 -1.92
CA MET A 8 6.44 13.21 -3.03
C MET A 8 7.57 12.60 -3.88
N ILE A 9 8.65 13.35 -4.12
CA ILE A 9 9.84 12.86 -4.82
C ILE A 9 10.55 11.78 -3.99
N CYS A 10 10.73 11.99 -2.68
CA CYS A 10 11.30 10.96 -1.79
C CYS A 10 10.43 9.70 -1.74
N ALA A 11 9.10 9.83 -1.65
CA ALA A 11 8.19 8.69 -1.65
C ALA A 11 8.22 7.93 -2.99
N GLY A 12 8.29 8.64 -4.12
CA GLY A 12 8.43 8.04 -5.45
C GLY A 12 9.77 7.30 -5.64
N VAL A 13 10.86 7.85 -5.12
CA VAL A 13 12.18 7.19 -5.12
C VAL A 13 12.16 5.94 -4.22
N LEU A 14 11.55 5.99 -3.04
CA LEU A 14 11.41 4.82 -2.17
C LEU A 14 10.61 3.69 -2.84
N LEU A 15 9.57 4.02 -3.62
CA LEU A 15 8.78 3.03 -4.36
C LEU A 15 9.60 2.36 -5.47
N LEU A 16 10.51 3.06 -6.14
CA LEU A 16 11.37 2.51 -7.19
C LEU A 16 12.41 1.53 -6.62
N ILE A 17 12.92 1.79 -5.40
CA ILE A 17 13.93 0.93 -4.75
C ILE A 17 13.31 -0.38 -4.23
N SER A 18 11.99 -0.43 -4.04
CA SER A 18 11.27 -1.64 -3.61
C SER A 18 11.39 -2.83 -4.57
N GLN A 19 11.73 -2.58 -5.85
CA GLN A 19 11.86 -3.64 -6.87
C GLN A 19 13.04 -4.59 -6.63
N ILE A 20 13.98 -4.21 -5.76
CA ILE A 20 15.18 -4.98 -5.40
C ILE A 20 15.10 -5.49 -3.95
N ALA A 21 13.91 -5.43 -3.35
CA ALA A 21 13.74 -5.71 -1.93
C ALA A 21 13.78 -7.21 -1.65
N GLU A 22 14.85 -7.67 -1.01
CA GLU A 22 14.84 -8.92 -0.23
C GLU A 22 13.78 -8.80 0.87
N ALA A 23 13.08 -9.90 1.16
CA ALA A 23 12.04 -9.91 2.19
C ALA A 23 12.62 -9.39 3.54
N GLN A 24 12.07 -8.29 4.05
CA GLN A 24 12.58 -7.62 5.25
C GLN A 24 12.16 -8.30 6.58
N CYS A 25 11.24 -9.25 6.52
CA CYS A 25 10.83 -10.04 7.68
C CYS A 25 11.81 -11.20 7.90
N SER A 26 12.52 -11.20 9.04
CA SER A 26 13.56 -12.18 9.37
C SER A 26 13.09 -13.64 9.33
N ILE A 27 11.83 -13.90 9.70
CA ILE A 27 11.22 -15.24 9.61
C ILE A 27 11.02 -15.66 8.15
N CYS A 28 10.55 -14.75 7.30
CA CYS A 28 10.32 -15.02 5.88
C CYS A 28 11.62 -15.32 5.13
N THR A 29 12.70 -14.57 5.44
CA THR A 29 14.03 -14.81 4.87
C THR A 29 14.59 -16.18 5.30
N LYS A 30 14.45 -16.51 6.60
CA LYS A 30 14.86 -17.81 7.14
C LYS A 30 14.11 -18.96 6.48
N THR A 31 12.79 -18.85 6.33
CA THR A 31 12.00 -19.88 5.65
C THR A 31 12.44 -19.99 4.19
N ALA A 32 12.51 -18.89 3.43
CA ALA A 32 12.95 -18.90 2.04
C ALA A 32 14.31 -19.60 1.85
N SER A 33 15.27 -19.38 2.76
CA SER A 33 16.61 -19.99 2.72
C SER A 33 16.64 -21.51 2.92
N GLN A 34 15.59 -22.09 3.52
CA GLN A 34 15.44 -23.53 3.69
C GLN A 34 14.68 -24.18 2.52
N LEU A 35 14.12 -23.36 1.63
CA LEU A 35 13.44 -23.81 0.43
C LEU A 35 14.37 -23.70 -0.79
N GLY A 36 14.16 -24.54 -1.80
CA GLY A 36 14.85 -24.40 -3.08
C GLY A 36 14.49 -23.10 -3.81
N GLU A 37 15.22 -22.77 -4.90
CA GLU A 37 15.11 -21.49 -5.61
C GLU A 37 13.67 -21.16 -6.07
N ARG A 38 12.98 -22.13 -6.70
CA ARG A 38 11.60 -21.95 -7.17
C ARG A 38 10.59 -21.68 -6.04
N PRO A 39 10.52 -22.49 -4.97
CA PRO A 39 9.59 -22.22 -3.87
C PRO A 39 9.98 -20.99 -3.03
N ALA A 40 11.28 -20.66 -2.89
CA ALA A 40 11.71 -19.43 -2.24
C ALA A 40 11.20 -18.18 -2.97
N LYS A 41 11.26 -18.17 -4.30
CA LYS A 41 10.74 -17.07 -5.12
C LYS A 41 9.21 -16.94 -5.02
N ALA A 42 8.49 -18.06 -5.01
CA ALA A 42 7.04 -18.07 -4.83
C ALA A 42 6.62 -17.51 -3.46
N LEU A 43 7.38 -17.81 -2.40
CA LEU A 43 7.13 -17.29 -1.05
C LEU A 43 7.21 -15.76 -0.98
N ASN A 44 8.22 -15.15 -1.60
CA ASN A 44 8.36 -13.69 -1.65
C ASN A 44 7.18 -13.01 -2.35
N SER A 45 6.72 -13.58 -3.47
CA SER A 45 5.53 -13.07 -4.17
C SER A 45 4.26 -13.17 -3.31
N ALA A 46 4.11 -14.27 -2.56
CA ALA A 46 2.96 -14.47 -1.67
C ALA A 46 2.92 -13.43 -0.52
N ILE A 47 4.07 -13.08 0.05
CA ILE A 47 4.15 -12.06 1.12
C ILE A 47 3.67 -10.70 0.61
N ILE A 48 4.14 -10.28 -0.57
CA ILE A 48 3.72 -9.01 -1.18
C ILE A 48 2.21 -9.03 -1.45
N TYR A 49 1.68 -10.15 -1.97
CA TYR A 49 0.25 -10.30 -2.21
C TYR A 49 -0.56 -10.18 -0.92
N LEU A 50 -0.17 -10.91 0.14
CA LEU A 50 -0.88 -10.92 1.42
C LEU A 50 -0.80 -9.60 2.16
N ALA A 51 0.31 -8.86 2.04
CA ALA A 51 0.44 -7.53 2.64
C ALA A 51 -0.29 -6.45 1.82
N GLY A 52 -0.24 -6.54 0.49
CA GLY A 52 -0.84 -5.58 -0.43
C GLY A 52 -2.37 -5.66 -0.45
N ALA A 53 -2.95 -6.87 -0.39
CA ALA A 53 -4.40 -7.08 -0.43
C ALA A 53 -5.17 -6.30 0.66
N PRO A 54 -4.87 -6.41 1.98
CA PRO A 54 -5.60 -5.68 3.01
C PRO A 54 -5.43 -4.17 2.88
N LEU A 55 -4.24 -3.68 2.48
CA LEU A 55 -4.01 -2.26 2.24
C LEU A 55 -4.84 -1.74 1.06
N ALA A 56 -4.93 -2.48 -0.03
CA ALA A 56 -5.73 -2.13 -1.19
C ALA A 56 -7.23 -2.11 -0.86
N ILE A 57 -7.72 -3.10 -0.10
CA ILE A 57 -9.11 -3.18 0.35
C ILE A 57 -9.44 -1.98 1.24
N MET A 58 -8.63 -1.71 2.26
CA MET A 58 -8.85 -0.57 3.16
C MET A 58 -8.77 0.76 2.41
N GLY A 59 -7.82 0.90 1.49
CA GLY A 59 -7.69 2.09 0.64
C GLY A 59 -8.93 2.32 -0.22
N TYR A 60 -9.46 1.28 -0.85
CA TYR A 60 -10.69 1.36 -1.65
C TYR A 60 -11.92 1.73 -0.81
N ILE A 61 -12.11 1.07 0.34
CA ILE A 61 -13.23 1.37 1.25
C ILE A 61 -13.15 2.80 1.76
N GLY A 62 -11.98 3.24 2.23
CA GLY A 62 -11.76 4.60 2.71
C GLY A 62 -12.02 5.65 1.62
N TRP A 63 -11.54 5.42 0.40
CA TRP A 63 -11.80 6.31 -0.74
C TRP A 63 -13.30 6.40 -1.08
N ARG A 64 -14.00 5.26 -1.12
CA ARG A 64 -15.45 5.24 -1.39
C ARG A 64 -16.24 5.97 -0.30
N TRP A 65 -15.88 5.76 0.97
CA TRP A 65 -16.54 6.44 2.09
C TRP A 65 -16.32 7.95 2.01
N TRP A 66 -15.09 8.41 1.80
CA TRP A 66 -14.80 9.84 1.69
C TRP A 66 -15.60 10.53 0.57
N LYS A 67 -15.81 9.84 -0.56
CA LYS A 67 -16.65 10.36 -1.65
C LYS A 67 -18.11 10.52 -1.21
N LYS A 68 -18.67 9.52 -0.53
CA LYS A 68 -20.04 9.56 0.01
C LYS A 68 -20.22 10.67 1.04
N GLU A 69 -19.26 10.87 1.94
CA GLU A 69 -19.31 11.95 2.94
C GLU A 69 -19.38 13.33 2.29
N LYS A 70 -18.69 13.54 1.17
CA LYS A 70 -18.78 14.82 0.44
C LYS A 70 -20.16 15.06 -0.17
N GLU A 71 -20.80 14.02 -0.68
CA GLU A 71 -22.17 14.09 -1.22
C GLU A 71 -23.18 14.38 -0.11
N VAL A 72 -23.05 13.70 1.04
CA VAL A 72 -23.91 13.91 2.22
C VAL A 72 -23.71 15.31 2.80
N THR A 73 -22.46 15.76 2.93
CA THR A 73 -22.13 17.09 3.45
C THR A 73 -22.62 18.19 2.50
N ALA A 74 -22.55 17.99 1.18
CA ALA A 74 -23.11 18.95 0.22
C ALA A 74 -24.64 19.10 0.38
N HIS A 75 -25.35 17.97 0.50
CA HIS A 75 -26.81 17.97 0.70
C HIS A 75 -27.25 18.58 2.04
N GLU A 76 -26.48 18.37 3.13
CA GLU A 76 -26.72 19.02 4.42
C GLU A 76 -26.56 20.56 4.32
N ASN A 77 -25.57 21.05 3.57
CA ASN A 77 -25.36 22.49 3.39
C ASN A 77 -26.45 23.15 2.54
N ASP A 78 -26.98 22.45 1.53
CA ASP A 78 -28.08 22.93 0.70
C ASP A 78 -29.42 23.03 1.47
N ILE A 79 -29.64 22.19 2.49
CA ILE A 79 -30.85 22.26 3.34
C ILE A 79 -30.78 23.44 4.34
N LYS A 80 -29.58 23.87 4.74
CA LYS A 80 -29.38 24.92 5.76
C LYS A 80 -29.42 26.35 5.21
N HIS A 81 -29.50 26.53 3.89
CA HIS A 81 -29.60 27.82 3.20
C HIS A 81 -30.97 27.99 2.53
#